data_AF-A0A660YBX0-F1
#
_entry.id   AF-A0A660YBX0-F1
#
_cell.length_a   1.000
_cell.length_b   1.000
_cell.length_c   1.000
_cell.angle_alpha   90.00
_cell.angle_beta   90.00
_cell.angle_gamma   90.00
#
_symmetry.space_group_name_H-M   'P 1'
#
loop_
_entity.id
_entity.type
_entity.pdbx_description
1 polymer ?
#
loop_
_entity_poly.entity_id
_entity_poly.type
_entity_poly.pdbx_seq_one_letter_code
_entity_poly.pdbx_strand_id
1 'polypeptide(L)'
;MWAGWINLVIGVWTLISGFIHSVQGTVNLIIVGIILAVISFATGARSTWQGILCGILGIWLLVAGIIGVHASVNFIIVGILTVVFGISLGVKKTEPQQP
;
A
#
# COMPACT_ATOMS: atom_id res chain seq x y z
N MET A 1 -13.82 5.99 0.41
CA MET A 1 -13.44 6.92 1.50
C MET A 1 -12.62 6.22 2.58
N TRP A 2 -13.17 5.37 3.45
CA TRP A 2 -12.40 4.75 4.55
C TRP A 2 -11.21 3.88 4.10
N ALA A 3 -11.40 3.09 3.04
CA ALA A 3 -10.33 2.29 2.43
C ALA A 3 -9.10 3.10 1.98
N GLY A 4 -9.32 4.30 1.43
CA GLY A 4 -8.24 5.19 1.00
C GLY A 4 -7.40 5.68 2.18
N TRP A 5 -8.06 5.99 3.31
CA TRP A 5 -7.38 6.39 4.53
C TRP A 5 -6.55 5.27 5.16
N ILE A 6 -7.04 4.02 5.14
CA ILE A 6 -6.25 2.88 5.60
C ILE A 6 -5.02 2.68 4.72
N ASN A 7 -5.19 2.71 3.40
CA ASN A 7 -4.08 2.60 2.46
C ASN A 7 -3.08 3.74 2.66
N LEU A 8 -3.54 4.96 2.94
CA LEU A 8 -2.68 6.09 3.28
C LEU A 8 -1.83 5.80 4.52
N VAL A 9 -2.44 5.32 5.61
CA VAL A 9 -1.71 4.99 6.86
C VAL A 9 -0.67 3.91 6.60
N ILE A 10 -1.03 2.85 5.87
CA ILE A 10 -0.10 1.77 5.51
C ILE A 10 1.01 2.30 4.61
N GLY A 11 0.69 3.15 3.63
CA GLY A 11 1.65 3.78 2.74
C GLY A 11 2.66 4.66 3.50
N VAL A 12 2.19 5.45 4.46
CA VAL A 12 3.06 6.27 5.32
C VAL A 12 3.98 5.38 6.17
N TRP A 13 3.45 4.32 6.80
CA TRP A 13 4.27 3.36 7.53
C TRP A 13 5.34 2.71 6.64
N THR A 14 4.94 2.29 5.44
CA THR A 14 5.81 1.65 4.45
C THR A 14 6.92 2.62 4.03
N LEU A 15 6.59 3.87 3.77
CA LEU A 15 7.54 4.92 3.40
C LEU A 15 8.55 5.19 4.52
N ILE A 16 8.07 5.37 5.76
CA ILE A 16 8.93 5.59 6.93
C ILE A 16 9.84 4.38 7.17
N SER A 17 9.34 3.16 6.98
CA SER A 17 10.14 1.93 7.08
C SER A 17 11.31 1.91 6.09
N GLY A 18 11.19 2.64 4.98
CA GLY A 18 12.26 2.82 4.00
C GLY A 18 13.44 3.66 4.47
N PHE A 19 13.26 4.50 5.51
CA PHE A 19 14.31 5.37 6.05
C PHE A 19 14.90 4.87 7.37
N ILE A 20 14.20 3.99 8.09
CA ILE A 20 14.61 3.52 9.43
C ILE A 20 15.28 2.15 9.30
N HIS A 21 16.60 2.08 9.47
CA HIS A 21 17.39 0.86 9.26
C HIS A 21 16.94 -0.33 10.14
N SER A 22 16.48 -0.08 11.38
CA SER A 22 16.04 -1.13 12.30
C SER A 22 14.77 -1.87 11.85
N VAL A 23 13.99 -1.29 10.95
CA VAL A 23 12.76 -1.90 10.40
C VAL A 23 12.89 -2.28 8.92
N GLN A 24 14.07 -2.15 8.32
CA GLN A 24 14.35 -2.56 6.93
C GLN A 24 14.53 -4.09 6.78
N GLY A 25 14.07 -4.88 7.76
CA GLY A 25 14.22 -6.34 7.73
C GLY A 25 13.26 -7.01 6.75
N THR A 26 13.67 -8.17 6.24
CA THR A 26 12.88 -9.04 5.36
C THR A 26 11.51 -9.39 5.94
N VAL A 27 11.45 -9.61 7.25
CA VAL A 27 10.20 -9.90 7.97
C VAL A 27 9.22 -8.74 7.86
N ASN A 28 9.69 -7.49 7.94
CA ASN A 28 8.83 -6.31 7.81
C ASN A 28 8.29 -6.18 6.39
N LEU A 29 9.10 -6.45 5.35
CA LEU A 29 8.63 -6.45 3.96
C LEU A 29 7.47 -7.42 3.75
N ILE A 30 7.61 -8.64 4.28
CA ILE A 30 6.60 -9.68 4.15
C ILE A 30 5.33 -9.28 4.89
N ILE A 31 5.43 -8.84 6.15
CA ILE A 31 4.27 -8.47 6.96
C ILE A 31 3.53 -7.28 6.33
N VAL A 32 4.24 -6.21 6.00
CA VAL A 32 3.65 -5.01 5.38
C VAL A 32 3.05 -5.36 4.02
N GLY A 33 3.72 -6.20 3.23
CA GLY A 33 3.22 -6.69 1.95
C GLY A 33 1.91 -7.44 2.08
N ILE A 34 1.80 -8.38 3.03
CA ILE A 34 0.57 -9.13 3.32
C ILE A 34 -0.56 -8.18 3.73
N ILE A 35 -0.29 -7.30 4.71
CA ILE A 35 -1.29 -6.36 5.23
C ILE A 35 -1.81 -5.46 4.11
N LEU A 36 -0.89 -4.88 3.31
CA LEU A 36 -1.23 -4.01 2.20
C LEU A 36 -2.04 -4.75 1.13
N ALA A 37 -1.62 -5.97 0.76
CA ALA A 37 -2.32 -6.79 -0.23
C ALA A 37 -3.74 -7.14 0.22
N VAL A 38 -3.88 -7.70 1.42
CA VAL A 38 -5.17 -8.15 1.96
C VAL A 38 -6.13 -6.99 2.09
N ILE A 39 -5.71 -5.88 2.71
CA ILE A 39 -6.59 -4.72 2.91
C ILE A 39 -6.95 -4.09 1.57
N SER A 40 -5.98 -3.93 0.67
CA SER A 40 -6.22 -3.28 -0.61
C SER A 40 -7.09 -4.13 -1.54
N PHE A 41 -7.01 -5.46 -1.52
CA PHE A 41 -7.93 -6.30 -2.30
C PHE A 41 -9.30 -6.44 -1.64
N ALA A 42 -9.36 -6.62 -0.32
CA ALA A 42 -10.63 -6.70 0.41
C ALA A 42 -11.45 -5.42 0.26
N THR A 43 -10.79 -4.27 0.22
CA THR A 43 -11.45 -2.96 0.05
C THR A 43 -11.54 -2.51 -1.42
N GLY A 44 -10.57 -2.89 -2.25
CA GLY A 44 -10.46 -2.53 -3.66
C GLY A 44 -11.43 -3.28 -4.57
N ALA A 45 -11.91 -4.46 -4.19
CA ALA A 45 -12.98 -5.19 -4.88
C ALA A 45 -14.28 -4.36 -5.03
N ARG A 46 -14.46 -3.32 -4.20
CA ARG A 46 -15.59 -2.38 -4.25
C ARG A 46 -15.24 -0.98 -4.78
N SER A 47 -13.96 -0.67 -4.95
CA SER A 47 -13.50 0.72 -4.98
C SER A 47 -12.25 0.91 -5.82
N THR A 48 -12.44 1.06 -7.13
CA THR A 48 -11.54 1.72 -8.10
C THR A 48 -10.18 1.04 -8.37
N TRP A 49 -9.65 1.22 -9.59
CA TRP A 49 -8.38 0.64 -10.04
C TRP A 49 -7.17 0.95 -9.14
N GLN A 50 -7.16 2.09 -8.43
CA GLN A 50 -6.08 2.42 -7.49
C GLN A 50 -5.98 1.42 -6.32
N GLY A 51 -7.12 0.87 -5.84
CA GLY A 51 -7.10 -0.12 -4.77
C GLY A 51 -6.47 -1.43 -5.23
N ILE A 52 -6.75 -1.83 -6.48
CA ILE A 52 -6.15 -3.00 -7.11
C ILE A 52 -4.62 -2.81 -7.22
N LEU A 53 -4.15 -1.63 -7.63
CA LEU A 53 -2.71 -1.34 -7.69
C LEU A 53 -2.04 -1.41 -6.32
N CYS A 54 -2.64 -0.83 -5.27
CA CYS A 54 -2.11 -0.98 -3.92
C CYS A 54 -2.02 -2.45 -3.50
N GLY A 55 -3.01 -3.28 -3.90
CA GLY A 55 -2.97 -4.72 -3.65
C GLY A 55 -1.78 -5.41 -4.34
N ILE A 56 -1.55 -5.09 -5.61
CA ILE A 56 -0.40 -5.60 -6.38
C ILE A 56 0.93 -5.15 -5.76
N LEU A 57 1.03 -3.90 -5.30
CA LEU A 57 2.22 -3.41 -4.60
C LEU A 57 2.47 -4.16 -3.28
N GLY A 58 1.41 -4.55 -2.57
CA GLY A 58 1.52 -5.43 -1.40
C GLY A 58 2.07 -6.82 -1.75
N ILE A 59 1.57 -7.42 -2.84
CA ILE A 59 2.12 -8.70 -3.35
C ILE A 59 3.59 -8.54 -3.73
N TRP A 60 3.96 -7.43 -4.37
CA TRP A 60 5.35 -7.15 -4.71
C TRP A 60 6.25 -7.11 -3.47
N LEU A 61 5.84 -6.42 -2.40
CA LEU A 61 6.62 -6.38 -1.14
C LEU A 61 6.79 -7.78 -0.52
N LEU A 62 5.75 -8.60 -0.57
CA LEU A 62 5.81 -9.99 -0.11
C LEU A 62 6.85 -10.77 -0.90
N VAL A 63 6.80 -10.71 -2.24
CA VAL A 63 7.76 -11.40 -3.11
C VAL A 63 9.18 -10.86 -2.90
N ALA A 64 9.33 -9.54 -2.80
CA ALA A 64 10.61 -8.88 -2.56
C ALA A 64 11.25 -9.33 -1.24
N GLY A 65 10.43 -9.55 -0.20
CA GLY A 65 10.87 -10.15 1.05
C GLY A 65 11.36 -11.58 0.86
N ILE A 66 10.62 -12.44 0.17
CA ILE A 66 11.00 -13.85 -0.04
C ILE A 66 12.31 -13.97 -0.81
N ILE A 67 12.51 -13.18 -1.86
CA ILE A 67 13.70 -13.26 -2.73
C ILE A 67 14.88 -12.40 -2.24
N GLY A 68 14.72 -11.63 -1.16
CA GLY A 68 15.81 -10.87 -0.53
C GLY A 68 16.26 -9.64 -1.31
N VAL A 69 15.34 -8.82 -1.83
CA VAL A 69 15.66 -7.56 -2.55
C VAL A 69 15.94 -6.42 -1.56
N HIS A 70 16.68 -5.39 -2.00
CA HIS A 70 16.95 -4.16 -1.26
C HIS A 70 15.70 -3.56 -0.57
N ALA A 71 15.58 -3.78 0.74
CA ALA A 71 14.38 -3.43 1.49
C ALA A 71 14.09 -1.93 1.49
N SER A 72 15.12 -1.10 1.69
CA SER A 72 14.97 0.36 1.73
C SER A 72 14.31 0.92 0.46
N VAL A 73 14.82 0.55 -0.72
CA VAL A 73 14.32 1.02 -2.02
C VAL A 73 12.87 0.55 -2.24
N ASN A 74 12.58 -0.72 -1.92
CA ASN A 74 11.23 -1.27 -2.06
C ASN A 74 10.23 -0.56 -1.15
N PHE A 75 10.58 -0.32 0.12
CA PHE A 75 9.75 0.41 1.06
C PHE A 75 9.47 1.85 0.61
N ILE A 76 10.49 2.56 0.11
CA ILE A 76 10.33 3.95 -0.35
C ILE A 76 9.39 4.01 -1.56
N ILE A 77 9.67 3.21 -2.60
CA ILE A 77 8.90 3.25 -3.85
C ILE A 77 7.45 2.84 -3.59
N VAL A 78 7.24 1.71 -2.91
CA VAL A 78 5.89 1.24 -2.61
C VAL A 78 5.18 2.20 -1.68
N GLY A 79 5.86 2.73 -0.66
CA GLY A 79 5.30 3.71 0.26
C GLY A 79 4.80 4.97 -0.45
N ILE A 80 5.60 5.56 -1.35
CA ILE A 80 5.18 6.74 -2.14
C ILE A 80 3.93 6.43 -2.97
N LEU A 81 3.95 5.34 -3.73
CA LEU A 81 2.83 4.98 -4.61
C LEU A 81 1.56 4.73 -3.80
N THR A 82 1.66 3.98 -2.70
CA THR A 82 0.52 3.68 -1.83
C THR A 82 -0.03 4.94 -1.16
N VAL A 83 0.81 5.91 -0.76
CA VAL A 83 0.34 7.21 -0.24
C VAL A 83 -0.45 7.97 -1.30
N VAL A 84 0.09 8.10 -2.52
CA VAL A 84 -0.57 8.81 -3.62
C VAL A 84 -1.93 8.20 -3.94
N PHE A 85 -1.99 6.87 -4.04
CA PHE A 85 -3.23 6.15 -4.31
C PHE A 85 -4.20 6.19 -3.12
N GLY A 86 -3.70 6.13 -1.89
CA GLY A 86 -4.47 6.26 -0.66
C GLY A 86 -5.18 7.61 -0.57
N ILE A 87 -4.47 8.71 -0.81
CA ILE A 87 -5.05 10.07 -0.88
C ILE A 87 -6.11 10.13 -1.99
N SER A 88 -5.78 9.64 -3.19
CA SER A 88 -6.71 9.65 -4.33
C SER A 88 -8.01 8.90 -4.03
N LEU A 89 -7.94 7.75 -3.36
CA LEU A 89 -9.10 6.95 -2.93
C LEU A 89 -9.85 7.58 -1.74
N GLY A 90 -9.15 8.28 -0.87
CA GLY A 90 -9.72 8.96 0.30
C GLY A 90 -10.53 10.19 -0.08
N VAL A 91 -10.06 10.94 -1.08
CA VAL A 91 -10.61 12.23 -1.52
C VAL A 91 -11.72 12.10 -2.57
N LYS A 92 -11.79 10.99 -3.32
CA LYS A 92 -12.88 10.76 -4.30
C LYS A 92 -14.25 10.92 -3.63
N LYS A 93 -14.90 12.04 -3.95
CA LYS A 93 -16.26 12.42 -3.54
C LYS A 93 -17.23 11.48 -4.24
N THR A 94 -18.25 11.00 -3.53
CA THR A 94 -19.41 10.35 -4.14
C THR A 94 -20.03 11.37 -5.12
N GLU A 95 -19.74 11.25 -6.41
CA GLU A 95 -20.55 11.92 -7.42
C GLU A 95 -21.98 11.41 -7.25
N PRO A 96 -22.97 12.30 -7.01
CA PRO A 96 -24.35 11.87 -7.01
C PRO A 96 -24.63 11.29 -8.39
N GLN A 97 -25.07 10.04 -8.42
CA GLN A 97 -25.55 9.39 -9.64
C GLN A 97 -26.65 10.29 -10.20
N GLN A 98 -26.37 10.97 -11.32
CA GLN A 98 -27.39 11.73 -12.03
C GLN A 98 -28.43 10.73 -12.55
N PRO A 99 -29.73 11.03 -12.39
CA PRO A 99 -30.84 10.11 -12.60
C PRO A 99 -31.02 9.67 -14.06
#